data_AF-A0A4Q1K8R2-F1
#
_entry.id   AF-A0A4Q1K8R2-F1
#
_cell.length_a   1.000
_cell.length_b   1.000
_cell.length_c   1.000
_cell.angle_alpha   90.00
_cell.angle_beta   90.00
_cell.angle_gamma   90.00
#
_symmetry.space_group_name_H-M   'P 1'
#
loop_
_entity.id
_entity.type
_entity.pdbx_description
1 polymer ?
#
loop_
_entity_poly.entity_id
_entity_poly.type
_entity_poly.pdbx_seq_one_letter_code
_entity_poly.pdbx_strand_id
1 'polypeptide(L)'
;MKVFTWYIFAMGVLQLWVTILSKMHLNNLYLSHVYFITQFLFLSHYFHTVLIDPRIKKGIRITTIALVSIIGIQYVIYPDMFWEFNLVEIYLMSMPIIVYATMHLYQMLDQPKVNYNFTLGPLMYLIGSMSLFLFNFLMNQFRIKYPADVIMWFNIILFMGYHLILFTQIIRLKKTKVCH
;
A
#
# COMPACT_ATOMS: atom_id res chain seq x y z
N MET A 1 -15.12 1.42 -7.67
CA MET A 1 -15.81 2.00 -6.50
C MET A 1 -15.88 1.05 -5.31
N LYS A 2 -16.61 -0.08 -5.40
CA LYS A 2 -16.76 -1.01 -4.27
C LYS A 2 -15.42 -1.50 -3.70
N VAL A 3 -14.46 -1.83 -4.58
CA VAL A 3 -13.10 -2.26 -4.21
C VAL A 3 -12.39 -1.24 -3.30
N PHE A 4 -12.39 0.05 -3.66
CA PHE A 4 -11.74 1.08 -2.83
C PHE A 4 -12.47 1.37 -1.52
N THR A 5 -13.79 1.22 -1.47
CA THR A 5 -14.53 1.35 -0.21
C THR A 5 -14.14 0.23 0.75
N TRP A 6 -14.09 -1.01 0.27
CA TRP A 6 -13.60 -2.15 1.06
C TRP A 6 -12.14 -1.99 1.46
N TYR A 7 -11.30 -1.51 0.55
CA TYR A 7 -9.90 -1.20 0.84
C TYR A 7 -9.76 -0.18 1.98
N ILE A 8 -10.38 1.00 1.88
CA ILE A 8 -10.28 2.03 2.93
C ILE A 8 -10.79 1.50 4.26
N PHE A 9 -11.88 0.74 4.25
CA PHE A 9 -12.42 0.13 5.46
C PHE A 9 -11.43 -0.88 6.07
N ALA A 10 -10.91 -1.82 5.29
CA ALA A 10 -9.95 -2.82 5.75
C ALA A 10 -8.68 -2.16 6.31
N MET A 11 -8.13 -1.18 5.60
CA MET A 11 -6.94 -0.44 6.05
C MET A 11 -7.22 0.39 7.30
N GLY A 12 -8.41 0.98 7.42
CA GLY A 12 -8.84 1.71 8.62
C GLY A 12 -8.96 0.79 9.84
N VAL A 13 -9.55 -0.39 9.68
CA VAL A 13 -9.64 -1.40 10.76
C VAL A 13 -8.25 -1.85 11.19
N LEU A 14 -7.35 -2.15 10.24
CA LEU A 14 -5.96 -2.53 10.55
C LEU A 14 -5.22 -1.41 11.30
N GLN A 15 -5.36 -0.15 10.86
CA GLN A 15 -4.70 0.98 11.51
C GLN A 15 -5.21 1.21 12.94
N LEU A 16 -6.52 1.06 13.17
CA LEU A 16 -7.10 1.12 14.51
C LEU A 16 -6.54 0.02 15.40
N TRP A 17 -6.46 -1.21 14.88
CA TRP A 17 -5.93 -2.36 15.62
C TRP A 17 -4.46 -2.19 16.01
N VAL A 18 -3.61 -1.72 15.09
CA VAL A 18 -2.20 -1.38 15.37
C VAL A 18 -2.09 -0.32 16.47
N THR A 19 -2.97 0.69 16.43
CA THR A 19 -2.97 1.79 17.40
C THR A 19 -3.40 1.32 18.79
N ILE A 20 -4.40 0.43 18.88
CA ILE A 20 -4.84 -0.16 20.15
C ILE A 20 -3.71 -0.96 20.78
N LEU A 21 -3.07 -1.86 20.02
CA LEU A 21 -1.95 -2.67 20.52
C LEU A 21 -0.74 -1.82 20.93
N SER A 22 -0.43 -0.78 20.15
CA SER A 22 0.63 0.18 20.46
C SER A 22 0.37 0.86 21.81
N LYS A 23 -0.86 1.31 22.07
CA LYS A 23 -1.26 1.90 23.37
C LYS A 23 -1.21 0.91 24.53
N MET A 24 -1.42 -0.38 24.26
CA MET A 24 -1.32 -1.45 25.25
C MET A 24 0.12 -1.96 25.44
N HIS A 25 1.12 -1.38 24.74
CA HIS A 25 2.50 -1.87 24.71
C HIS A 25 2.65 -3.34 24.29
N LEU A 26 1.73 -3.83 23.46
CA LEU A 26 1.78 -5.18 22.89
C LEU A 26 2.49 -5.18 21.54
N ASN A 27 3.13 -6.30 21.18
CA ASN A 27 3.77 -6.44 19.88
C ASN A 27 2.73 -6.30 18.75
N ASN A 28 2.96 -5.33 17.87
CA ASN A 28 2.12 -5.03 16.71
C ASN A 28 2.87 -5.18 15.38
N LEU A 29 4.13 -5.64 15.40
CA LEU A 29 4.99 -5.76 14.22
C LEU A 29 4.37 -6.69 13.17
N TYR A 30 3.78 -7.80 13.59
CA TYR A 30 3.14 -8.77 12.70
C TYR A 30 2.01 -8.18 11.85
N LEU A 31 1.35 -7.11 12.34
CA LEU A 31 0.29 -6.44 11.59
C LEU A 31 0.80 -5.65 10.41
N SER A 32 2.09 -5.30 10.41
CA SER A 32 2.71 -4.69 9.23
C SER A 32 2.63 -5.65 8.03
N HIS A 33 2.82 -6.95 8.23
CA HIS A 33 2.67 -7.94 7.15
C HIS A 33 1.25 -7.99 6.60
N VAL A 34 0.27 -8.08 7.50
CA VAL A 34 -1.14 -8.09 7.14
C VAL A 34 -1.49 -6.81 6.38
N TYR A 35 -0.96 -5.67 6.80
CA TYR A 35 -1.12 -4.38 6.16
C TYR A 35 -0.58 -4.36 4.72
N PHE A 36 0.69 -4.71 4.52
CA PHE A 36 1.32 -4.64 3.19
C PHE A 36 0.74 -5.65 2.21
N ILE A 37 0.45 -6.88 2.67
CA ILE A 37 -0.20 -7.91 1.84
C ILE A 37 -1.61 -7.47 1.43
N THR A 38 -2.40 -6.96 2.39
CA THR A 38 -3.75 -6.47 2.10
C THR A 38 -3.69 -5.31 1.10
N GLN A 39 -2.80 -4.35 1.32
CA GLN A 39 -2.61 -3.22 0.42
C GLN A 39 -2.24 -3.67 -1.00
N PHE A 40 -1.30 -4.59 -1.11
CA PHE A 40 -0.85 -5.14 -2.38
C PHE A 40 -1.99 -5.85 -3.14
N LEU A 41 -2.80 -6.67 -2.47
CA LEU A 41 -3.89 -7.41 -3.11
C LEU A 41 -4.97 -6.46 -3.67
N PHE A 42 -5.41 -5.49 -2.87
CA PHE A 42 -6.43 -4.53 -3.31
C PHE A 42 -5.94 -3.65 -4.45
N LEU A 43 -4.72 -3.12 -4.35
CA LEU A 43 -4.16 -2.25 -5.39
C LEU A 43 -3.81 -3.03 -6.66
N SER A 44 -3.28 -4.25 -6.54
CA SER A 44 -3.06 -5.13 -7.71
C SER A 44 -4.36 -5.42 -8.43
N HIS A 45 -5.42 -5.76 -7.70
CA HIS A 45 -6.74 -5.98 -8.29
C HIS A 45 -7.27 -4.72 -8.97
N TYR A 46 -7.13 -3.55 -8.34
CA TYR A 46 -7.50 -2.29 -8.96
C TYR A 46 -6.75 -2.06 -10.28
N PHE A 47 -5.42 -2.16 -10.28
CA PHE A 47 -4.62 -1.94 -11.49
C PHE A 47 -4.91 -2.95 -12.59
N HIS A 48 -5.19 -4.20 -12.25
CA HIS A 48 -5.66 -5.21 -13.20
C HIS A 48 -6.98 -4.79 -13.89
N THR A 49 -7.86 -4.06 -13.20
CA THR A 49 -9.13 -3.58 -13.79
C THR A 49 -8.97 -2.34 -14.66
N VAL A 50 -8.08 -1.40 -14.30
CA VAL A 50 -7.99 -0.10 -14.96
C VAL A 50 -6.97 -0.03 -16.09
N LEU A 51 -5.89 -0.82 -16.03
CA LEU A 51 -4.93 -0.87 -17.13
C LEU A 51 -5.58 -1.48 -18.38
N ILE A 52 -5.22 -1.02 -19.57
CA ILE A 52 -5.92 -1.43 -20.80
C ILE A 52 -5.29 -2.70 -21.40
N ASP A 53 -3.96 -2.75 -21.49
CA ASP A 53 -3.23 -3.82 -22.19
C ASP A 53 -3.41 -5.20 -21.51
N PRO A 54 -3.92 -6.22 -22.23
CA PRO A 54 -4.11 -7.56 -21.68
C PRO A 54 -2.80 -8.26 -21.28
N ARG A 55 -1.66 -7.93 -21.90
CA ARG A 55 -0.34 -8.47 -21.52
C ARG A 55 0.06 -7.99 -20.14
N ILE A 56 -0.15 -6.69 -19.86
CA ILE A 56 0.10 -6.10 -18.54
C ILE A 56 -0.82 -6.74 -17.50
N LYS A 57 -2.12 -6.91 -17.79
CA LYS A 57 -3.06 -7.59 -16.88
C LYS A 57 -2.62 -9.00 -16.52
N LYS A 58 -2.20 -9.79 -17.52
CA LYS A 58 -1.66 -11.13 -17.29
C LYS A 58 -0.40 -11.07 -16.41
N GLY A 59 0.48 -10.10 -16.66
CA GLY A 59 1.64 -9.81 -15.83
C GLY A 59 1.27 -9.56 -14.37
N ILE A 60 0.33 -8.64 -14.10
CA ILE A 60 -0.16 -8.33 -12.75
C ILE A 60 -0.64 -9.60 -12.05
N ARG A 61 -1.47 -10.41 -12.70
CA ARG A 61 -1.99 -11.66 -12.11
C ARG A 61 -0.85 -12.62 -11.74
N ILE A 62 0.13 -12.81 -12.63
CA ILE A 62 1.28 -13.69 -12.37
C ILE A 62 2.11 -13.13 -11.21
N THR A 63 2.45 -11.85 -11.23
CA THR A 63 3.22 -11.19 -10.16
C THR A 63 2.50 -11.27 -8.82
N THR A 64 1.18 -11.04 -8.78
CA THR A 64 0.39 -11.17 -7.55
C THR A 64 0.46 -12.57 -6.97
N ILE A 65 0.24 -13.61 -7.79
CA ILE A 65 0.29 -15.00 -7.34
C ILE A 65 1.71 -15.35 -6.88
N ALA A 66 2.73 -14.98 -7.65
CA ALA A 66 4.12 -15.27 -7.34
C ALA A 66 4.55 -14.63 -6.00
N LEU A 67 4.29 -13.33 -5.81
CA LEU A 67 4.72 -12.63 -4.59
C LEU A 67 3.98 -13.13 -3.35
N VAL A 68 2.67 -13.35 -3.42
CA VAL A 68 1.91 -13.92 -2.29
C VAL A 68 2.41 -15.32 -1.95
N SER A 69 2.75 -16.13 -2.97
CA SER A 69 3.31 -17.47 -2.75
C SER A 69 4.70 -17.41 -2.13
N ILE A 70 5.58 -16.53 -2.61
CA ILE A 70 6.94 -16.36 -2.08
C ILE A 70 6.89 -15.98 -0.59
N ILE A 71 6.05 -15.00 -0.24
CA ILE A 71 5.91 -14.55 1.15
C ILE A 71 5.23 -15.61 2.01
N GLY A 72 4.20 -16.28 1.49
CA GLY A 72 3.55 -17.39 2.18
C GLY A 72 4.54 -18.52 2.51
N ILE A 73 5.35 -18.93 1.53
CA ILE A 73 6.40 -19.94 1.72
C ILE A 73 7.45 -19.45 2.71
N GLN A 74 7.85 -18.17 2.65
CA GLN A 74 8.81 -17.58 3.59
C GLN A 74 8.35 -17.73 5.04
N TYR A 75 7.08 -17.46 5.34
CA TYR A 75 6.53 -17.59 6.69
C TYR A 75 6.29 -19.05 7.13
N VAL A 76 6.14 -19.98 6.19
CA VAL A 76 6.09 -21.41 6.51
C VAL A 76 7.48 -21.94 6.87
N ILE A 77 8.53 -21.54 6.15
CA ILE A 77 9.90 -22.01 6.39
C ILE A 77 10.51 -21.32 7.62
N TYR A 78 10.22 -20.03 7.80
CA TYR A 78 10.77 -19.20 8.88
C TYR A 78 9.64 -18.44 9.60
N PRO A 79 8.90 -19.11 10.51
CA PRO A 79 7.78 -18.50 11.21
C PRO A 79 8.17 -17.29 12.05
N ASP A 80 9.41 -17.25 12.55
CA ASP A 80 9.90 -16.14 13.38
C ASP A 80 9.90 -14.80 12.63
N MET A 81 10.12 -14.82 11.31
CA MET A 81 10.07 -13.61 10.47
C MET A 81 8.69 -12.95 10.43
N PHE A 82 7.62 -13.65 10.82
CA PHE A 82 6.27 -13.07 10.92
C PHE A 82 6.12 -12.15 12.14
N TRP A 83 6.98 -12.30 13.14
CA TRP A 83 6.94 -11.49 14.36
C TRP A 83 7.89 -10.28 14.30
N GLU A 84 8.66 -10.17 13.21
CA GLU A 84 9.69 -9.16 13.01
C GLU A 84 9.37 -8.23 11.83
N PHE A 85 9.96 -7.04 11.79
CA PHE A 85 9.77 -6.12 10.68
C PHE A 85 10.55 -6.57 9.43
N ASN A 86 9.84 -6.83 8.33
CA ASN A 86 10.45 -7.33 7.09
C ASN A 86 10.51 -6.26 5.99
N LEU A 87 11.67 -5.62 5.82
CA LEU A 87 11.87 -4.60 4.78
C LEU A 87 11.75 -5.17 3.36
N VAL A 88 12.20 -6.41 3.14
CA VAL A 88 12.18 -7.05 1.82
C VAL A 88 10.74 -7.24 1.35
N GLU A 89 9.84 -7.67 2.24
CA GLU A 89 8.42 -7.75 1.95
C GLU A 89 7.86 -6.40 1.51
N ILE A 90 8.13 -5.33 2.27
CA ILE A 90 7.63 -3.98 1.97
C ILE A 90 8.06 -3.56 0.58
N TYR A 91 9.33 -3.77 0.25
CA TYR A 91 9.88 -3.45 -1.05
C TYR A 91 9.22 -4.26 -2.17
N LEU A 92 9.16 -5.59 -2.02
CA LEU A 92 8.61 -6.51 -3.02
C LEU A 92 7.12 -6.28 -3.28
N MET A 93 6.35 -5.96 -2.23
CA MET A 93 4.91 -5.69 -2.36
C MET A 93 4.63 -4.28 -2.90
N SER A 94 5.47 -3.30 -2.59
CA SER A 94 5.24 -1.91 -3.00
C SER A 94 5.72 -1.61 -4.42
N MET A 95 6.87 -2.15 -4.83
CA MET A 95 7.49 -1.86 -6.13
C MET A 95 6.59 -2.15 -7.34
N PRO A 96 5.94 -3.33 -7.46
CA PRO A 96 5.06 -3.61 -8.59
C PRO A 96 3.89 -2.61 -8.66
N ILE A 97 3.33 -2.21 -7.52
CA ILE A 97 2.22 -1.26 -7.48
C ILE A 97 2.68 0.13 -7.97
N ILE A 98 3.88 0.57 -7.59
CA ILE A 98 4.47 1.82 -8.08
C ILE A 98 4.61 1.77 -9.61
N VAL A 99 5.09 0.65 -10.16
CA VAL A 99 5.18 0.45 -11.62
C VAL A 99 3.81 0.51 -12.26
N TYR A 100 2.81 -0.23 -11.75
CA TYR A 100 1.46 -0.26 -12.31
C TYR A 100 0.79 1.12 -12.26
N ALA A 101 0.95 1.83 -11.15
CA ALA A 101 0.44 3.19 -11.00
C ALA A 101 1.08 4.15 -12.00
N THR A 102 2.38 4.04 -12.23
CA THR A 102 3.10 4.86 -13.21
C THR A 102 2.63 4.57 -14.64
N MET A 103 2.45 3.29 -15.00
CA MET A 103 1.88 2.90 -16.30
C MET A 103 0.46 3.42 -16.49
N HIS A 104 -0.37 3.37 -15.44
CA HIS A 104 -1.73 3.89 -15.51
C HIS A 104 -1.74 5.42 -15.63
N LEU A 105 -0.85 6.14 -14.92
CA LEU A 105 -0.69 7.59 -15.13
C LEU A 105 -0.31 7.90 -16.58
N TYR A 106 0.59 7.12 -17.19
CA TYR A 106 0.96 7.26 -18.60
C TYR A 106 -0.26 7.11 -19.54
N GLN A 107 -1.09 6.07 -19.33
CA GLN A 107 -2.33 5.88 -20.10
C GLN A 107 -3.34 7.01 -19.93
N MET A 108 -3.31 7.70 -18.78
CA MET A 108 -4.22 8.80 -18.47
C MET A 108 -3.79 10.15 -19.05
N LEU A 109 -2.61 10.28 -19.66
CA LEU A 109 -2.22 11.54 -20.32
C LEU A 109 -3.20 11.91 -21.44
N ASP A 110 -3.69 10.91 -22.17
CA ASP A 110 -4.55 11.06 -23.34
C ASP A 110 -6.06 10.84 -23.03
N GLN A 111 -6.41 10.57 -21.77
CA GLN A 111 -7.76 10.17 -21.35
C GLN A 111 -8.36 11.09 -20.27
N PRO A 112 -9.71 11.15 -20.14
CA PRO A 112 -10.36 11.94 -19.11
C PRO A 112 -9.93 11.51 -17.69
N LYS A 113 -9.57 12.50 -16.86
CA LYS A 113 -8.90 12.32 -15.55
C LYS A 113 -9.79 11.76 -14.42
N VAL A 114 -10.81 10.95 -14.75
CA VAL A 114 -11.84 10.48 -13.80
C VAL A 114 -11.23 9.64 -12.66
N ASN A 115 -10.19 8.85 -12.93
CA ASN A 115 -9.55 7.95 -11.97
C ASN A 115 -8.17 8.44 -11.48
N TYR A 116 -7.85 9.73 -11.70
CA TYR A 116 -6.50 10.25 -11.49
C TYR A 116 -6.09 10.15 -10.01
N ASN A 117 -6.95 10.59 -9.10
CA ASN A 117 -6.68 10.57 -7.66
C ASN A 117 -6.58 9.14 -7.08
N PHE A 118 -7.27 8.16 -7.67
CA PHE A 118 -7.15 6.75 -7.29
C PHE A 118 -5.81 6.13 -7.67
N THR A 119 -5.03 6.80 -8.51
CA THR A 119 -3.72 6.35 -8.97
C THR A 119 -2.61 7.15 -8.30
N LEU A 120 -2.76 8.47 -8.28
CA LEU A 120 -1.80 9.39 -7.69
C LEU A 120 -1.67 9.21 -6.18
N GLY A 121 -2.79 9.06 -5.47
CA GLY A 121 -2.81 8.90 -4.02
C GLY A 121 -1.97 7.70 -3.55
N PRO A 122 -2.26 6.47 -4.01
CA PRO A 122 -1.46 5.30 -3.65
C PRO A 122 0.01 5.44 -4.07
N LEU A 123 0.29 6.02 -5.25
CA LEU A 123 1.65 6.21 -5.74
C LEU A 123 2.47 7.12 -4.81
N MET A 124 1.92 8.29 -4.44
CA MET A 124 2.59 9.24 -3.54
C MET A 124 2.85 8.61 -2.16
N TYR A 125 1.85 7.89 -1.63
CA TYR A 125 2.01 7.19 -0.36
C TYR A 125 3.09 6.12 -0.43
N LEU A 126 3.07 5.26 -1.43
CA LEU A 126 4.00 4.14 -1.58
C LEU A 126 5.44 4.63 -1.74
N ILE A 127 5.69 5.63 -2.59
CA ILE A 127 7.03 6.20 -2.77
C ILE A 127 7.53 6.82 -1.45
N GLY A 128 6.69 7.62 -0.77
CA GLY A 128 7.08 8.26 0.48
C GLY A 128 7.33 7.25 1.60
N SER A 129 6.42 6.30 1.79
CA SER A 129 6.52 5.25 2.81
C SER A 129 7.73 4.34 2.58
N MET A 130 7.96 3.88 1.34
CA MET A 130 9.13 3.08 0.99
C MET A 130 10.44 3.85 1.27
N SER A 131 10.49 5.13 0.91
CA SER A 131 11.68 5.97 1.15
C SER A 131 11.98 6.10 2.65
N LEU A 132 10.95 6.27 3.48
CA LEU A 132 11.08 6.33 4.94
C LEU A 132 11.61 5.03 5.53
N PHE A 133 11.10 3.88 5.08
CA PHE A 133 11.58 2.58 5.58
C PHE A 133 12.99 2.25 5.10
N LEU A 134 13.34 2.60 3.86
CA LEU A 134 14.71 2.45 3.37
C LEU A 134 15.67 3.36 4.15
N PHE A 135 15.26 4.60 4.45
CA PHE A 135 16.03 5.50 5.30
C PHE A 135 16.25 4.92 6.70
N ASN A 136 15.20 4.39 7.34
CA ASN A 136 15.29 3.70 8.63
C ASN A 136 16.32 2.55 8.58
N PHE A 137 16.27 1.74 7.53
CA PHE A 137 17.21 0.65 7.33
C PHE A 137 18.66 1.16 7.23
N LEU A 138 18.91 2.17 6.39
CA LEU A 138 20.25 2.72 6.19
C LEU A 138 20.81 3.33 7.49
N MET A 139 20.01 4.12 8.21
CA MET A 139 20.47 4.72 9.46
C MET A 139 20.83 3.66 10.51
N ASN A 140 20.07 2.58 10.60
CA ASN A 140 20.38 1.44 11.46
C ASN A 140 21.67 0.73 11.04
N GLN A 141 21.89 0.51 9.73
CA GLN A 141 23.13 -0.10 9.23
C GLN A 141 24.38 0.75 9.55
N PHE A 142 24.28 2.07 9.41
CA PHE A 142 25.36 3.00 9.75
C PHE A 142 25.45 3.33 11.25
N ARG A 143 24.58 2.76 12.09
CA ARG A 143 24.51 3.02 13.55
C ARG A 143 24.39 4.51 13.90
N ILE A 144 23.75 5.28 13.01
CA ILE A 144 23.48 6.69 13.23
C ILE A 144 22.33 6.78 14.23
N LYS A 145 22.48 7.57 15.29
CA LYS A 145 21.39 7.81 16.26
C LYS A 145 20.43 8.84 15.68
N TYR A 146 19.16 8.48 15.60
CA TYR A 146 18.06 9.36 15.20
C TYR A 146 16.79 8.95 15.95
N PRO A 147 15.80 9.84 16.08
CA PRO A 147 14.54 9.49 16.70
C PRO A 147 13.70 8.62 15.73
N ALA A 148 13.77 7.30 15.88
CA ALA A 148 13.07 6.34 15.01
C ALA A 148 11.55 6.54 14.98
N ASP A 149 10.97 7.02 16.08
CA ASP A 149 9.55 7.35 16.17
C ASP A 149 9.13 8.39 15.11
N VAL A 150 10.01 9.33 14.75
CA VAL A 150 9.72 10.35 13.73
C VAL A 150 9.41 9.70 12.38
N ILE A 151 10.12 8.64 12.01
CA ILE A 151 9.86 7.91 10.76
C ILE A 151 8.45 7.31 10.77
N MET A 152 8.07 6.68 11.89
CA MET A 152 6.74 6.10 12.05
C MET A 152 5.64 7.17 12.00
N TRP A 153 5.84 8.31 12.68
CA TRP A 153 4.90 9.44 12.64
C TRP A 153 4.74 10.00 11.22
N PHE A 154 5.83 10.20 10.48
CA PHE A 154 5.77 10.64 9.09
C PHE A 154 5.01 9.64 8.21
N ASN A 155 5.22 8.33 8.40
CA ASN A 155 4.49 7.31 7.67
C ASN A 155 2.98 7.34 7.97
N ILE A 156 2.59 7.59 9.23
CA ILE A 156 1.18 7.75 9.62
C ILE A 156 0.56 8.99 8.94
N ILE A 157 1.29 10.11 8.89
CA ILE A 157 0.82 11.34 8.22
C ILE A 157 0.60 11.09 6.73
N LEU A 158 1.55 10.44 6.06
CA LEU A 158 1.42 10.04 4.65
C LEU A 158 0.21 9.14 4.44
N PHE A 159 0.03 8.15 5.31
CA PHE A 159 -1.10 7.23 5.28
C PHE A 159 -2.44 7.97 5.39
N MET A 160 -2.58 8.88 6.37
CA MET A 160 -3.79 9.66 6.58
C MET A 160 -4.08 10.57 5.38
N GLY A 161 -3.08 11.28 4.88
CA GLY A 161 -3.23 12.16 3.71
C GLY A 161 -3.72 11.40 2.48
N TYR A 162 -3.13 10.24 2.22
CA TYR A 162 -3.56 9.35 1.14
C TYR A 162 -5.00 8.85 1.29
N HIS A 163 -5.40 8.39 2.48
CA HIS A 163 -6.76 7.91 2.71
C HIS A 163 -7.80 9.04 2.57
N LEU A 164 -7.44 10.27 2.95
CA LEU A 164 -8.30 11.44 2.76
C LEU A 164 -8.51 11.74 1.26
N ILE A 165 -7.45 11.68 0.44
CA ILE A 165 -7.55 11.85 -1.03
C ILE A 165 -8.48 10.78 -1.63
N LEU A 166 -8.35 9.52 -1.21
CA LEU A 166 -9.24 8.47 -1.68
C LEU A 166 -10.69 8.68 -1.25
N PHE A 167 -10.90 9.06 0.01
CA PHE A 167 -12.23 9.26 0.57
C PHE A 167 -12.98 10.41 -0.13
N THR A 168 -12.31 11.55 -0.31
CA THR A 168 -12.86 12.71 -1.04
C THR A 168 -13.21 12.36 -2.49
N GLN A 169 -12.37 11.55 -3.16
CA GLN A 169 -12.65 11.08 -4.51
C GLN A 169 -13.90 10.19 -4.58
N ILE A 170 -14.09 9.28 -3.61
CA ILE A 170 -15.29 8.42 -3.53
C ILE A 170 -16.55 9.26 -3.35
N ILE A 171 -16.53 10.26 -2.47
CA ILE A 171 -17.66 11.16 -2.25
C ILE A 171 -17.99 11.93 -3.53
N ARG A 172 -16.98 12.50 -4.20
CA ARG A 172 -17.16 13.25 -5.45
C ARG A 172 -17.86 12.42 -6.50
N LEU A 173 -17.40 11.19 -6.73
CA LEU A 173 -17.98 10.32 -7.75
C LEU A 173 -19.37 9.78 -7.38
N LYS A 174 -19.69 9.62 -6.08
CA LYS A 174 -21.07 9.30 -5.64
C LYS A 174 -22.02 10.44 -5.99
N LYS A 175 -21.63 11.70 -5.74
CA LYS A 175 -22.44 12.88 -6.08
C LYS A 175 -22.71 12.99 -7.59
N THR A 176 -21.69 12.75 -8.42
CA THR A 176 -21.84 12.83 -9.89
C THR A 176 -22.78 11.77 -10.46
N LYS A 177 -22.86 10.57 -9.85
CA LYS A 177 -23.80 9.50 -10.26
C LYS A 177 -25.26 9.73 -9.84
N VAL A 178 -25.52 10.69 -8.96
CA VAL A 178 -26.90 11.03 -8.50
C VAL A 178 -27.51 12.13 -9.39
N CYS A 179 -26.71 12.83 -10.19
CA CYS A 179 -27.16 13.90 -11.08
C CYS A 179 -27.34 13.49 -12.55
N HIS A 180 -27.21 12.19 -12.86
CA HIS A 180 -27.48 11.59 -14.18
C HIS A 180 -28.42 10.40 -13.99
#